data_AF-A0A285THT8-F1
#
_entry.id   AF-A0A285THT8-F1
#
_cell.length_a   1.000
_cell.length_b   1.000
_cell.length_c   1.000
_cell.angle_alpha   90.00
_cell.angle_beta   90.00
_cell.angle_gamma   90.00
#
_symmetry.space_group_name_H-M   'P 1'
#
loop_
_entity.id
_entity.type
_entity.pdbx_description
1 polymer ?
#
loop_
_entity_poly.entity_id
_entity_poly.type
_entity_poly.pdbx_seq_one_letter_code
_entity_poly.pdbx_strand_id
1 'polypeptide(L)'
;MSHQTEKTYAETSRVQDMMLARGFEVYHSGGGCFHWSQDLSFGRYTLVNTDEDNPLDGSPEAKEWLFSVQTENENFIQVLELLSLEQIFELTSLAPTNIDDQYDCDDYDDAIALFDRLKLDMSGSSAKP
;
A
#
# COMPACT_ATOMS: atom_id res chain seq x y z
N MET A 1 -14.03 14.61 -22.95
CA MET A 1 -13.01 13.75 -22.30
C MET A 1 -12.02 14.54 -21.43
N SER A 2 -12.26 15.81 -21.07
CA SER A 2 -11.30 16.63 -20.29
C SER A 2 -11.53 16.60 -18.77
N HIS A 3 -12.77 16.53 -18.30
CA HIS A 3 -13.05 16.69 -16.86
C HIS A 3 -12.72 15.48 -16.00
N GLN A 4 -12.73 14.27 -16.56
CA GLN A 4 -12.38 13.06 -15.81
C GLN A 4 -10.86 13.02 -15.56
N THR A 5 -10.06 13.37 -16.57
CA THR A 5 -8.60 13.45 -16.45
C THR A 5 -8.13 14.57 -15.51
N GLU A 6 -8.78 15.75 -15.55
CA GLU A 6 -8.48 16.86 -14.64
C GLU A 6 -8.84 16.54 -13.18
N LYS A 7 -9.97 15.85 -12.97
CA LYS A 7 -10.44 15.42 -11.66
C LYS A 7 -9.48 14.39 -11.04
N THR A 8 -9.13 13.34 -11.81
CA THR A 8 -8.13 12.34 -11.43
C THR A 8 -6.78 12.99 -11.09
N TYR A 9 -6.34 14.04 -11.81
CA TYR A 9 -5.04 14.69 -11.56
C TYR A 9 -5.00 15.55 -10.27
N ALA A 10 -6.09 16.22 -9.93
CA ALA A 10 -6.18 17.01 -8.69
C ALA A 10 -6.28 16.11 -7.45
N GLU A 11 -7.00 15.00 -7.58
CA GLU A 11 -7.15 13.99 -6.54
C GLU A 11 -5.85 13.23 -6.29
N THR A 12 -5.16 12.85 -7.36
CA THR A 12 -3.84 12.24 -7.26
C THR A 12 -2.83 13.17 -6.56
N SER A 13 -2.90 14.47 -6.83
CA SER A 13 -2.03 15.46 -6.16
C SER A 13 -2.28 15.52 -4.65
N ARG A 14 -3.54 15.39 -4.18
CA ARG A 14 -3.86 15.41 -2.74
C ARG A 14 -3.36 14.16 -2.02
N VAL A 15 -3.49 12.98 -2.63
CA VAL A 15 -2.93 11.73 -2.09
C VAL A 15 -1.41 11.86 -1.98
N GLN A 16 -0.76 12.34 -3.04
CA GLN A 16 0.67 12.58 -3.06
C GLN A 16 1.13 13.52 -1.94
N ASP A 17 0.45 14.65 -1.73
CA ASP A 17 0.78 15.59 -0.66
C ASP A 17 0.65 14.95 0.74
N MET A 18 -0.37 14.13 0.95
CA MET A 18 -0.58 13.40 2.21
C MET A 18 0.51 12.35 2.47
N MET A 19 0.99 11.69 1.42
CA MET A 19 2.09 10.74 1.49
C MET A 19 3.43 11.44 1.78
N LEU A 20 3.73 12.51 1.04
CA LEU A 20 4.96 13.29 1.20
C LEU A 20 5.05 13.92 2.60
N ALA A 21 3.94 14.45 3.13
CA ALA A 21 3.88 15.01 4.47
C ALA A 21 4.20 13.99 5.57
N ARG A 22 4.02 12.69 5.30
CA ARG A 22 4.34 11.58 6.21
C ARG A 22 5.72 10.98 5.96
N GLY A 23 6.52 11.58 5.07
CA GLY A 23 7.90 11.17 4.80
C GLY A 23 8.04 10.01 3.82
N PHE A 24 7.00 9.71 3.05
CA PHE A 24 7.07 8.73 1.98
C PHE A 24 7.55 9.38 0.69
N GLU A 25 8.30 8.63 -0.10
CA GLU A 25 8.55 8.96 -1.50
C GLU A 25 7.43 8.40 -2.36
N VAL A 26 6.94 9.19 -3.32
CA VAL A 26 5.80 8.85 -4.17
C VAL A 26 6.23 8.80 -5.62
N TYR A 27 5.91 7.70 -6.28
CA TYR A 27 6.18 7.44 -7.69
C TYR A 27 4.84 7.20 -8.42
N HIS A 28 4.59 7.98 -9.46
CA HIS A 28 3.38 7.87 -10.25
C HIS A 28 3.62 6.88 -11.42
N SER A 29 2.90 5.76 -11.45
CA SER A 29 3.04 4.75 -12.53
C SER A 29 2.08 4.98 -13.70
N GLY A 30 1.12 5.90 -13.56
CA GLY A 30 0.08 6.19 -14.55
C GLY A 30 -1.27 5.59 -14.16
N GLY A 31 -2.36 5.98 -14.81
CA GLY A 31 -3.68 5.35 -14.61
C GLY A 31 -4.32 5.51 -13.22
N GLY A 32 -3.90 6.48 -12.41
CA GLY A 32 -4.38 6.63 -11.02
C GLY A 32 -3.64 5.76 -10.00
N CYS A 33 -2.61 5.03 -10.45
CA CYS A 33 -1.82 4.17 -9.61
C CYS A 33 -0.62 4.91 -8.99
N PHE A 34 -0.45 4.69 -7.69
CA PHE A 34 0.68 5.18 -6.91
C PHE A 34 1.52 4.05 -6.38
N HIS A 35 2.82 4.25 -6.43
CA HIS A 35 3.77 3.54 -5.60
C HIS A 35 4.33 4.49 -4.56
N TRP A 36 4.51 4.03 -3.33
CA TRP A 36 5.30 4.78 -2.37
C TRP A 36 6.15 3.90 -1.48
N SER A 37 7.23 4.49 -0.98
CA SER A 37 8.19 3.83 -0.09
C SER A 37 8.59 4.74 1.05
N GLN A 38 8.75 4.16 2.23
CA GLN A 38 9.34 4.84 3.40
C GLN A 38 10.84 4.54 3.55
N ASP A 39 11.33 3.51 2.85
CA ASP A 39 12.72 3.06 2.89
C ASP A 39 13.07 2.45 1.53
N LEU A 40 13.60 3.29 0.64
CA LEU A 40 13.99 2.91 -0.71
C LEU A 40 15.05 1.81 -0.75
N SER A 41 15.81 1.62 0.33
CA SER A 41 16.97 0.73 0.33
C SER A 41 16.60 -0.75 0.20
N PHE A 42 15.33 -1.10 0.41
CA PHE A 42 14.81 -2.47 0.33
C PHE A 42 13.90 -2.72 -0.88
N GLY A 43 13.74 -1.76 -1.79
CA GLY A 43 12.86 -1.88 -2.96
C GLY A 43 11.41 -2.24 -2.62
N ARG A 44 10.97 -1.87 -1.42
CA ARG A 44 9.59 -2.07 -0.95
C ARG A 44 8.71 -0.94 -1.43
N TYR A 45 7.62 -1.26 -2.11
CA TYR A 45 6.61 -0.28 -2.50
C TYR A 45 5.22 -0.73 -2.11
N THR A 46 4.43 0.23 -1.59
CA THR A 46 2.99 0.06 -1.48
C THR A 46 2.36 0.48 -2.81
N LEU A 47 1.67 -0.45 -3.46
CA LEU A 47 0.81 -0.20 -4.60
C LEU A 47 -0.55 0.22 -4.09
N VAL A 48 -1.00 1.38 -4.55
CA VAL A 48 -2.39 1.79 -4.45
C VAL A 48 -2.94 1.92 -5.85
N ASN A 49 -3.89 1.06 -6.17
CA ASN A 49 -4.54 1.05 -7.47
C ASN A 49 -6.04 1.26 -7.31
N THR A 50 -6.61 1.81 -8.37
CA THR A 50 -8.02 2.07 -8.56
C THR A 50 -8.63 0.83 -9.22
N ASP A 51 -9.82 0.39 -8.80
CA ASP A 51 -10.56 -0.61 -9.57
C ASP A 51 -10.90 -0.04 -10.96
N GLU A 52 -10.44 -0.68 -12.04
CA GLU A 52 -10.63 -0.22 -13.41
C GLU A 52 -12.13 -0.12 -13.79
N ASP A 53 -12.99 -0.86 -13.06
CA ASP A 53 -14.44 -0.91 -13.28
C ASP A 53 -15.23 0.15 -12.48
N ASN A 54 -14.59 0.87 -11.56
CA ASN A 54 -15.24 1.87 -10.71
C ASN A 54 -14.55 3.25 -10.80
N PRO A 55 -15.24 4.30 -11.28
CA PRO A 55 -14.66 5.64 -11.29
C PRO A 55 -14.47 6.15 -9.86
N LEU A 56 -13.22 6.22 -9.42
CA LEU A 56 -12.87 6.77 -8.11
C LEU A 56 -13.29 8.24 -7.97
N ASP A 57 -13.67 8.62 -6.76
CA ASP A 57 -13.86 10.03 -6.41
C ASP A 57 -12.64 10.67 -5.75
N GLY A 58 -11.58 9.87 -5.52
CA GLY A 58 -10.28 10.32 -5.05
C GLY A 58 -10.30 10.78 -3.59
N SER A 59 -11.33 10.40 -2.84
CA SER A 59 -11.51 10.80 -1.46
C SER A 59 -10.61 9.97 -0.54
N PRO A 60 -9.80 10.60 0.33
CA PRO A 60 -9.02 9.91 1.34
C PRO A 60 -9.83 9.01 2.28
N GLU A 61 -11.11 9.34 2.44
CA GLU A 61 -12.04 8.68 3.35
C GLU A 61 -12.85 7.58 2.66
N ALA A 62 -12.83 7.52 1.32
CA ALA A 62 -13.52 6.48 0.56
C ALA A 62 -12.76 5.17 0.64
N LYS A 63 -13.50 4.07 0.81
CA LYS A 63 -12.98 2.70 0.68
C LYS A 63 -12.90 2.34 -0.80
N GLU A 64 -11.86 2.79 -1.46
CA GLU A 64 -11.76 2.72 -2.92
C GLU A 64 -10.35 2.34 -3.41
N TRP A 65 -9.47 1.97 -2.49
CA TRP A 65 -8.06 1.79 -2.73
C TRP A 65 -7.63 0.35 -2.42
N LEU A 66 -6.92 -0.30 -3.35
CA LEU A 66 -6.28 -1.58 -3.08
C LEU A 66 -4.93 -1.37 -2.38
N PHE A 67 -4.57 -2.29 -1.50
CA PHE A 67 -3.25 -2.32 -0.86
C PHE A 67 -2.46 -3.52 -1.37
N SER A 68 -1.23 -3.29 -1.84
CA SER A 68 -0.24 -4.35 -1.98
C SER A 68 1.12 -3.84 -1.56
N VAL A 69 1.92 -4.68 -0.90
CA VAL A 69 3.34 -4.43 -0.64
C VAL A 69 4.14 -5.47 -1.39
N GLN A 70 5.04 -5.02 -2.24
CA GLN A 70 5.92 -5.90 -3.01
C GLN A 70 7.39 -5.60 -2.68
N THR A 71 8.22 -6.64 -2.71
CA THR A 71 9.68 -6.56 -2.52
C THR A 71 10.42 -6.76 -3.85
N GLU A 72 11.74 -6.51 -3.88
CA GLU A 72 12.56 -6.72 -5.09
C GLU A 72 12.54 -8.16 -5.62
N ASN A 73 12.27 -9.14 -4.75
CA ASN A 73 12.18 -10.55 -5.12
C ASN A 73 10.80 -10.94 -5.69
N GLU A 74 9.97 -9.94 -6.03
CA GLU A 74 8.59 -10.08 -6.53
C GLU A 74 7.59 -10.71 -5.56
N ASN A 75 8.01 -11.11 -4.36
CA ASN A 75 7.11 -11.51 -3.26
C ASN A 75 6.26 -10.34 -2.81
N PHE A 76 5.00 -10.63 -2.47
CA PHE A 76 4.02 -9.60 -2.13
C PHE A 76 3.04 -10.00 -1.03
N ILE A 77 2.44 -8.99 -0.42
CA ILE A 77 1.24 -9.11 0.41
C ILE A 77 0.19 -8.20 -0.22
N GLN A 78 -0.97 -8.74 -0.60
CA GLN A 78 -2.06 -7.99 -1.21
C GLN A 78 -3.32 -8.10 -0.34
N VAL A 79 -4.09 -7.01 -0.23
CA VAL A 79 -5.42 -7.00 0.38
C VAL A 79 -6.46 -6.87 -0.73
N LEU A 80 -7.44 -7.77 -0.74
CA LEU A 80 -8.47 -7.86 -1.78
C LEU A 80 -9.71 -6.99 -1.50
N GLU A 81 -9.86 -6.46 -0.28
CA GLU A 81 -10.85 -5.43 0.07
C GLU A 81 -10.37 -4.03 -0.34
N LEU A 82 -11.30 -3.18 -0.77
CA LEU A 82 -11.05 -1.75 -0.91
C LEU A 82 -10.93 -1.08 0.46
N LEU A 83 -9.84 -0.34 0.64
CA LEU A 83 -9.47 0.33 1.87
C LEU A 83 -9.55 1.84 1.74
N SER A 84 -9.65 2.52 2.88
CA SER A 84 -9.40 3.96 2.96
C SER A 84 -7.91 4.28 2.96
N LEU A 85 -7.54 5.53 2.66
CA LEU A 85 -6.12 5.92 2.73
C LEU A 85 -5.55 5.79 4.14
N GLU A 86 -6.34 6.05 5.19
CA GLU A 86 -5.87 5.88 6.57
C GLU A 86 -5.54 4.41 6.90
N GLN A 87 -6.38 3.47 6.44
CA GLN A 87 -6.08 2.04 6.58
C GLN A 87 -4.81 1.65 5.83
N ILE A 88 -4.61 2.19 4.62
CA ILE A 88 -3.40 1.95 3.83
C ILE A 88 -2.17 2.48 4.56
N PHE A 89 -2.24 3.67 5.17
CA PHE A 89 -1.11 4.20 5.95
C PHE A 89 -0.77 3.29 7.13
N GLU A 90 -1.78 2.83 7.85
CA GLU A 90 -1.58 1.91 8.97
C GLU A 90 -0.92 0.62 8.49
N LEU A 91 -1.45 -0.01 7.44
CA LEU A 91 -0.87 -1.23 6.86
C LEU A 91 0.56 -1.01 6.35
N THR A 92 0.84 0.10 5.65
CA THR A 92 2.19 0.41 5.18
C THR A 92 3.17 0.54 6.35
N SER A 93 2.76 1.15 7.45
CA SER A 93 3.59 1.31 8.66
C SER A 93 3.84 -0.01 9.38
N LEU A 94 2.92 -0.96 9.25
CA LEU A 94 3.01 -2.27 9.88
C LEU A 94 3.65 -3.33 8.99
N ALA A 95 3.68 -3.13 7.68
CA ALA A 95 4.19 -4.10 6.72
C ALA A 95 5.65 -4.47 7.05
N PRO A 96 5.98 -5.77 7.00
CA PRO A 96 7.36 -6.22 7.23
C PRO A 96 8.29 -5.68 6.14
N THR A 97 9.59 -5.63 6.45
CA THR A 97 10.62 -5.22 5.48
C THR A 97 11.04 -6.36 4.56
N ASN A 98 10.92 -7.61 5.03
CA ASN A 98 11.18 -8.82 4.25
C ASN A 98 9.88 -9.62 4.11
N ILE A 99 9.61 -10.06 2.88
CA ILE A 99 8.48 -10.92 2.55
C ILE A 99 9.07 -12.13 1.82
N ASP A 100 8.92 -13.31 2.42
CA ASP A 100 9.53 -14.54 1.91
C ASP A 100 8.60 -15.35 0.98
N ASP A 101 7.32 -14.97 0.90
CA ASP A 101 6.29 -15.67 0.13
C ASP A 101 5.22 -14.69 -0.41
N GLN A 102 4.22 -15.19 -1.13
CA GLN A 102 3.06 -14.43 -1.58
C GLN A 102 1.89 -14.63 -0.62
N TYR A 103 1.23 -13.53 -0.24
CA TYR A 103 0.06 -13.57 0.63
C TYR A 103 -1.07 -12.73 0.07
N ASP A 104 -2.25 -13.35 -0.03
CA ASP A 104 -3.50 -12.67 -0.28
C ASP A 104 -4.30 -12.62 1.02
N CYS A 105 -4.69 -11.42 1.43
CA CYS A 105 -5.56 -11.16 2.57
C CYS A 105 -6.94 -10.77 2.07
N ASP A 106 -7.98 -11.41 2.59
CA ASP A 106 -9.35 -11.14 2.17
C ASP A 106 -9.78 -9.72 2.58
N ASP A 107 -9.32 -9.25 3.73
CA ASP A 107 -9.66 -7.93 4.28
C ASP A 107 -8.54 -7.27 5.09
N TYR A 108 -8.86 -6.10 5.64
CA TYR A 108 -7.97 -5.32 6.50
C TYR A 108 -7.50 -6.08 7.76
N ASP A 109 -8.40 -6.79 8.43
CA ASP A 109 -8.11 -7.44 9.71
C ASP A 109 -7.20 -8.66 9.50
N ASP A 110 -7.39 -9.40 8.40
CA ASP A 110 -6.52 -10.48 7.96
C ASP A 110 -5.08 -9.99 7.70
N ALA A 111 -4.95 -8.81 7.09
CA ALA A 111 -3.65 -8.19 6.84
C ALA A 111 -2.92 -7.82 8.14
N ILE A 112 -3.65 -7.25 9.11
CA ILE A 112 -3.09 -6.92 10.44
C ILE A 112 -2.63 -8.20 11.15
N ALA A 113 -3.45 -9.24 11.15
CA ALA A 113 -3.13 -10.53 11.78
C ALA A 113 -1.89 -11.17 11.13
N LEU A 114 -1.77 -11.09 9.80
CA LEU A 114 -0.59 -11.54 9.07
C LEU A 114 0.67 -10.76 9.48
N PHE A 115 0.60 -9.42 9.54
CA PHE A 115 1.76 -8.60 9.90
C PHE A 115 2.23 -8.86 11.32
N ASP A 116 1.32 -9.03 12.27
CA ASP A 116 1.66 -9.40 13.64
C ASP A 116 2.40 -10.74 13.70
N ARG A 117 1.94 -11.74 12.93
CA ARG A 117 2.62 -13.04 12.81
C ARG A 117 4.04 -12.89 12.24
N LEU A 118 4.19 -12.18 11.12
CA LEU A 118 5.49 -12.01 10.46
C LEU A 118 6.49 -11.23 11.33
N LYS A 119 6.03 -10.27 12.13
CA LYS A 119 6.88 -9.57 13.12
C LYS A 119 7.33 -10.47 14.26
N LEU A 120 6.47 -11.36 14.74
CA LEU A 120 6.84 -12.33 15.78
C LEU A 120 7.95 -13.26 15.29
N ASP A 121 7.87 -13.73 14.04
CA ASP A 121 8.90 -14.59 13.45
C ASP A 121 10.27 -13.88 13.33
N MET A 122 10.28 -12.58 13.02
CA MET A 122 11.51 -11.78 13.02
C MET A 122 12.10 -11.59 14.43
N SER A 123 11.25 -11.44 15.46
CA SER A 123 11.70 -11.30 16.86
C SER A 123 12.17 -12.62 17.50
N GLY A 124 11.72 -13.76 16.95
CA GLY A 124 12.10 -15.11 17.40
C GLY A 124 13.48 -15.57 16.91
N SER A 125 14.11 -14.86 15.97
CA SER A 125 15.40 -15.22 15.38
C SER A 125 16.60 -14.75 16.24
N SER A 126 16.53 -14.98 17.55
CA SER A 126 17.64 -14.78 18.49
C SER A 126 17.56 -15.77 19.65
N ALA A 127 17.72 -17.06 19.34
CA ALA A 127 18.30 -18.02 20.27
C ALA A 127 18.66 -19.33 19.54
N LYS A 128 19.93 -19.50 19.21
CA LYS A 128 20.55 -20.82 19.23
C LYS A 128 21.84 -20.73 20.06
N PRO A 129 21.91 -21.39 21.23
CA PRO A 129 23.06 -22.19 21.58
C PRO A 129 23.10 -23.47 20.71
#